data_AF-A0A4Q3RSM5-F1
#
_entry.id   AF-A0A4Q3RSM5-F1
#
_cell.length_a   1.000
_cell.length_b   1.000
_cell.length_c   1.000
_cell.angle_alpha   90.00
_cell.angle_beta   90.00
_cell.angle_gamma   90.00
#
_symmetry.space_group_name_H-M   'P 1'
#
loop_
_entity.id
_entity.type
_entity.pdbx_description
1 polymer ?
#
loop_
_entity_poly.entity_id
_entity_poly.type
_entity_poly.pdbx_seq_one_letter_code
_entity_poly.pdbx_strand_id
1 'polypeptide(L)'
;MIRKLNLGFAMAGVVASVICACSGISSSVKKASTENITVMSYNVHHCNPPAKPGVLDIDAIAAVINETKPDLVGLQEIDVNTERSGSTINQAEELAKKTGMYFHFGKAIDFGGGGYGVAILSRYPISEARVYPLTSIKDRKGEPRVLLTAMIKLPSGKEIRFANTHLDSEKNSENRLAQTKDINVIASKDMLPVIITGDFNAYPGSAEIKLMDEVFKRTCNECGPTIPADKSTKSIDFIGPIWLSI
;
A
#
# COMPACT_ATOMS: atom_id res chain seq x y z
N MET A 1 -10.46 -0.08 -2.46
CA MET A 1 -10.28 -1.46 -2.99
C MET A 1 -9.90 -2.44 -1.87
N ILE A 2 -10.47 -3.65 -1.84
CA ILE A 2 -10.15 -4.69 -0.84
C ILE A 2 -9.77 -6.01 -1.53
N ARG A 3 -8.72 -6.69 -1.05
CA ARG A 3 -8.24 -7.98 -1.58
C ARG A 3 -7.77 -8.90 -0.47
N LYS A 4 -8.09 -10.18 -0.57
CA LYS A 4 -7.48 -11.24 0.23
C LYS A 4 -6.26 -11.78 -0.51
N LEU A 5 -5.13 -11.84 0.17
CA LEU A 5 -3.87 -12.38 -0.33
C LEU A 5 -3.54 -13.66 0.41
N ASN A 6 -3.09 -14.66 -0.33
CA ASN A 6 -2.50 -15.86 0.25
C ASN A 6 -0.98 -15.75 0.10
N LEU A 7 -0.28 -15.52 1.21
CA LEU A 7 1.17 -15.51 1.23
C LEU A 7 1.69 -16.95 1.35
N GLY A 8 2.04 -17.53 0.21
CA GLY A 8 2.82 -18.76 0.15
C GLY A 8 4.31 -18.43 0.27
N PHE A 9 4.95 -18.85 1.36
CA PHE A 9 6.40 -18.74 1.47
C PHE A 9 7.00 -20.11 1.18
N ALA A 10 7.73 -20.22 0.07
CA ALA A 10 8.53 -21.40 -0.20
C ALA A 10 9.66 -21.47 0.83
N MET A 11 9.80 -22.60 1.52
CA MET A 11 11.01 -22.87 2.28
C MET A 11 12.12 -23.12 1.25
N ALA A 12 13.18 -22.31 1.27
CA ALA A 12 14.40 -22.59 0.53
C ALA A 12 15.00 -23.89 1.09
N GLY A 13 14.63 -25.02 0.50
CA GLY A 13 15.26 -26.30 0.79
C GLY A 13 16.62 -26.29 0.13
N VAL A 14 17.68 -26.06 0.90
CA VAL A 14 19.05 -26.39 0.46
C VAL A 14 19.10 -27.91 0.31
N VAL A 15 18.92 -28.40 -0.92
CA VAL A 15 19.26 -29.78 -1.25
C VAL A 15 20.79 -29.81 -1.38
N ALA A 16 21.46 -29.96 -0.24
CA ALA A 16 22.87 -30.34 -0.24
C ALA A 16 22.92 -31.82 -0.67
N SER A 17 23.14 -32.06 -1.96
CA SER A 17 23.42 -33.39 -2.49
C SER A 17 24.79 -33.87 -2.01
N VAL A 18 24.89 -34.29 -0.75
CA VAL A 18 25.99 -35.12 -0.28
C VAL A 18 25.57 -36.56 -0.56
N ILE A 19 26.07 -37.11 -1.67
CA ILE A 19 25.94 -38.54 -1.96
C ILE A 19 26.90 -39.25 -1.02
N CYS A 20 26.41 -39.68 0.13
CA CYS A 20 27.06 -40.71 0.94
C CYS A 20 26.01 -41.73 1.35
N ALA A 21 26.28 -42.98 0.99
CA ALA A 21 25.36 -44.10 1.12
C ALA A 21 25.01 -44.42 2.58
N CYS A 22 23.82 -45.02 2.72
CA CYS A 22 23.28 -45.77 3.87
C CYS A 22 22.45 -44.99 4.91
N SER A 23 21.19 -45.44 5.01
CA SER A 23 20.15 -45.21 6.03
C SER A 23 19.07 -44.20 5.64
N GLY A 24 17.85 -44.71 5.49
CA GLY A 24 16.66 -43.96 5.07
C GLY A 24 16.31 -42.84 6.05
N ILE A 25 16.67 -41.62 5.70
CA ILE A 25 16.12 -40.41 6.30
C ILE A 25 14.84 -40.11 5.53
N SER A 26 13.68 -40.37 6.15
CA SER A 26 12.42 -39.81 5.68
C SER A 26 12.50 -38.29 5.83
N SER A 27 12.84 -37.60 4.75
CA SER A 27 12.78 -36.15 4.68
C SER A 27 11.30 -35.75 4.72
N SER A 28 10.82 -35.39 5.91
CA SER A 28 9.54 -34.70 6.04
C SER A 28 9.69 -33.33 5.38
N VAL A 29 9.27 -33.24 4.12
CA VAL A 29 9.13 -31.96 3.43
C VAL A 29 8.14 -31.13 4.25
N LYS A 30 8.64 -30.15 5.00
CA LYS A 30 7.79 -29.18 5.70
C LYS A 30 6.92 -28.50 4.65
N LYS A 31 5.62 -28.81 4.67
CA LYS A 31 4.61 -28.17 3.83
C LYS A 31 4.73 -26.66 4.00
N ALA A 32 4.87 -25.92 2.90
CA ALA A 32 4.92 -24.47 2.92
C ALA A 32 3.74 -23.93 3.75
N SER A 33 4.03 -23.11 4.77
CA SER A 33 2.97 -22.49 5.57
C SER A 33 2.37 -21.33 4.78
N THR A 34 1.11 -21.47 4.42
CA THR A 34 0.31 -20.43 3.79
C THR A 34 -0.33 -19.56 4.87
N GLU A 35 -0.12 -18.26 4.80
CA GLU A 35 -0.77 -17.28 5.69
C GLU A 35 -1.67 -16.37 4.85
N ASN A 36 -2.94 -16.26 5.22
CA ASN A 36 -3.88 -15.40 4.53
C ASN A 36 -3.92 -14.04 5.23
N ILE A 37 -3.77 -12.96 4.47
CA ILE A 37 -3.95 -11.59 4.96
C ILE A 37 -4.98 -10.86 4.11
N THR A 38 -5.73 -9.97 4.73
CA THR A 38 -6.66 -9.06 4.04
C THR A 38 -6.04 -7.68 3.94
N VAL A 39 -5.95 -7.15 2.72
CA VAL A 39 -5.34 -5.86 2.43
C VAL A 39 -6.37 -4.91 1.82
N MET A 40 -6.35 -3.67 2.27
CA MET A 40 -7.21 -2.59 1.79
C MET A 40 -6.36 -1.42 1.27
N SER A 41 -6.73 -0.88 0.11
CA SER A 41 -6.29 0.44 -0.37
C SER A 41 -7.49 1.37 -0.31
N TYR A 42 -7.37 2.53 0.31
CA TYR A 42 -8.49 3.44 0.48
C TYR A 42 -8.05 4.91 0.40
N ASN A 43 -8.36 5.56 -0.72
CA ASN A 43 -8.32 7.01 -0.82
C ASN A 43 -9.53 7.57 -0.06
N VAL A 44 -9.26 8.23 1.08
CA VAL A 44 -10.30 8.69 2.01
C VAL A 44 -10.74 10.13 1.75
N HIS A 45 -10.15 10.78 0.74
CA HIS A 45 -10.45 12.16 0.37
C HIS A 45 -10.45 13.08 1.60
N HIS A 46 -9.35 13.10 2.36
CA HIS A 46 -9.18 13.85 3.62
C HIS A 46 -10.35 13.68 4.59
N CYS A 47 -10.89 12.46 4.67
CA CYS A 47 -12.07 12.09 5.45
C CYS A 47 -13.30 12.99 5.18
N ASN A 48 -13.39 13.56 3.97
CA ASN A 48 -14.51 14.38 3.50
C ASN A 48 -15.28 13.59 2.44
N PRO A 49 -16.31 12.81 2.81
CA PRO A 49 -17.01 11.98 1.86
C PRO A 49 -17.71 12.85 0.80
N PRO A 50 -17.58 12.54 -0.50
CA PRO A 50 -18.20 13.34 -1.56
C PRO A 50 -19.72 13.49 -1.44
N ALA A 51 -20.39 12.54 -0.78
CA ALA A 51 -21.83 12.60 -0.51
C ALA A 51 -22.23 13.68 0.53
N LYS A 52 -21.28 14.20 1.31
CA LYS A 52 -21.49 15.28 2.29
C LYS A 52 -20.36 16.33 2.16
N PRO A 53 -20.34 17.13 1.08
CA PRO A 53 -19.27 18.11 0.86
C PRO A 53 -19.07 19.04 2.06
N GLY A 54 -17.82 19.26 2.46
CA GLY A 54 -17.47 20.14 3.58
C GLY A 54 -17.66 19.53 4.98
N VAL A 55 -18.10 18.27 5.08
CA VAL A 55 -18.19 17.53 6.34
C VAL A 55 -16.95 16.66 6.51
N LEU A 56 -16.22 16.84 7.61
CA LEU A 56 -15.20 15.90 8.06
C LEU A 56 -15.88 14.73 8.79
N ASP A 57 -15.81 13.53 8.23
CA ASP A 57 -16.51 12.31 8.71
C ASP A 57 -15.52 11.16 8.91
N ILE A 58 -14.61 11.31 9.89
CA ILE A 58 -13.61 10.29 10.25
C ILE A 58 -14.30 8.99 10.72
N ASP A 59 -15.45 9.11 11.39
CA ASP A 59 -16.21 7.96 11.89
C ASP A 59 -16.75 7.08 10.77
N ALA A 60 -17.26 7.66 9.68
CA ALA A 60 -17.69 6.89 8.52
C ALA A 60 -16.53 6.09 7.91
N ILE A 61 -15.35 6.71 7.77
CA ILE A 61 -14.16 6.01 7.25
C ILE A 61 -13.74 4.87 8.17
N ALA A 62 -13.68 5.11 9.49
CA ALA A 62 -13.34 4.09 10.46
C ALA A 62 -14.36 2.93 10.48
N ALA A 63 -15.66 3.22 10.31
CA ALA A 63 -16.70 2.21 10.22
C ALA A 63 -16.47 1.26 9.03
N VAL A 64 -16.17 1.81 7.84
CA VAL A 64 -15.86 0.99 6.65
C VAL A 64 -14.67 0.05 6.90
N ILE A 65 -13.61 0.55 7.55
CA ILE A 65 -12.43 -0.24 7.89
C ILE A 65 -12.81 -1.34 8.89
N ASN A 66 -13.55 -1.00 9.95
CA ASN A 66 -13.96 -1.94 11.00
C ASN A 66 -14.92 -3.03 10.50
N GLU A 67 -15.81 -2.70 9.57
CA GLU A 67 -16.71 -3.67 8.91
C GLU A 67 -15.94 -4.62 8.00
N THR A 68 -14.97 -4.08 7.25
CA THR A 68 -14.12 -4.84 6.32
C THR A 68 -13.14 -5.77 7.05
N LYS A 69 -12.68 -5.38 8.24
CA LYS A 69 -11.67 -6.09 9.05
C LYS A 69 -10.38 -6.43 8.28
N PRO A 70 -9.73 -5.46 7.62
CA PRO A 70 -8.45 -5.70 6.97
C PRO A 70 -7.34 -5.91 8.01
N ASP A 71 -6.32 -6.68 7.63
CA ASP A 71 -5.09 -6.79 8.42
C ASP A 71 -4.16 -5.60 8.15
N LEU A 72 -4.14 -5.08 6.91
CA LEU A 72 -3.32 -3.95 6.48
C LEU A 72 -4.13 -2.98 5.62
N VAL A 73 -3.93 -1.68 5.82
CA VAL A 73 -4.60 -0.60 5.09
C VAL A 73 -3.59 0.42 4.59
N GLY A 74 -3.56 0.68 3.30
CA GLY A 74 -2.94 1.86 2.70
C GLY A 74 -3.99 2.95 2.53
N LEU A 75 -3.82 4.07 3.23
CA LEU A 75 -4.68 5.24 3.15
C LEU A 75 -4.06 6.34 2.30
N GLN A 76 -4.83 6.91 1.38
CA GLN A 76 -4.40 8.07 0.58
C GLN A 76 -5.24 9.30 0.94
N GLU A 77 -4.66 10.48 0.70
CA GLU A 77 -5.25 11.79 1.00
C GLU A 77 -5.51 12.03 2.48
N ILE A 78 -4.47 11.87 3.29
CA ILE A 78 -4.53 12.05 4.73
C ILE A 78 -4.03 13.45 5.10
N ASP A 79 -4.85 14.16 5.87
CA ASP A 79 -4.48 15.42 6.50
C ASP A 79 -3.98 15.23 7.93
N VAL A 80 -2.95 16.01 8.29
CA VAL A 80 -2.46 16.15 9.66
C VAL A 80 -2.33 17.63 9.98
N ASN A 81 -3.15 18.12 10.93
CA ASN A 81 -3.15 19.49 11.43
C ASN A 81 -3.36 20.56 10.34
N THR A 82 -4.12 20.23 9.28
CA THR A 82 -4.43 21.17 8.20
C THR A 82 -5.64 22.03 8.57
N GLU A 83 -5.70 23.27 8.10
CA GLU A 83 -6.84 24.16 8.33
C GLU A 83 -8.16 23.55 7.83
N ARG A 84 -8.17 22.91 6.65
CA ARG A 84 -9.41 22.34 6.07
C ARG A 84 -9.99 21.18 6.87
N SER A 85 -9.14 20.46 7.61
CA SER A 85 -9.53 19.29 8.42
C SER A 85 -9.52 19.60 9.92
N GLY A 86 -9.29 20.85 10.31
CA GLY A 86 -9.05 21.26 11.69
C GLY A 86 -7.56 21.20 12.05
N SER A 87 -6.98 22.35 12.41
CA SER A 87 -5.54 22.55 12.64
C SER A 87 -4.92 21.75 13.80
N THR A 88 -5.72 20.95 14.51
CA THR A 88 -5.28 20.06 15.61
C THR A 88 -5.61 18.60 15.36
N ILE A 89 -6.16 18.25 14.17
CA ILE A 89 -6.62 16.91 13.84
C ILE A 89 -5.57 16.17 13.03
N ASN A 90 -5.08 15.06 13.57
CA ASN A 90 -4.27 14.09 12.85
C ASN A 90 -5.16 12.93 12.39
N GLN A 91 -5.57 12.92 11.12
CA GLN A 91 -6.51 11.92 10.62
C GLN A 91 -5.97 10.49 10.70
N ALA A 92 -4.67 10.29 10.46
CA ALA A 92 -4.06 8.97 10.58
C ALA A 92 -4.16 8.44 12.02
N GLU A 93 -3.88 9.28 13.01
CA GLU A 93 -3.96 8.93 14.42
C GLU A 93 -5.41 8.67 14.86
N GLU A 94 -6.35 9.52 14.46
CA GLU A 94 -7.77 9.36 14.82
C GLU A 94 -8.37 8.08 14.21
N LEU A 95 -8.04 7.78 12.94
CA LEU A 95 -8.44 6.51 12.32
C LEU A 95 -7.79 5.31 13.03
N ALA A 96 -6.53 5.40 13.43
CA ALA A 96 -5.84 4.36 14.18
C ALA A 96 -6.52 4.08 15.53
N LYS A 97 -6.86 5.13 16.29
CA LYS A 97 -7.58 5.02 17.56
C LYS A 97 -8.94 4.34 17.38
N LYS A 98 -9.71 4.75 16.37
CA LYS A 98 -11.07 4.23 16.11
C LYS A 98 -11.09 2.80 15.55
N THR A 99 -10.01 2.37 14.90
CA THR A 99 -9.89 1.02 14.34
C THR A 99 -9.10 0.07 15.24
N GLY A 100 -8.43 0.59 16.27
CA GLY A 100 -7.53 -0.19 17.13
C GLY A 100 -6.28 -0.69 16.42
N MET A 101 -5.86 0.00 15.34
CA MET A 101 -4.71 -0.39 14.51
C MET A 101 -3.48 0.46 14.84
N TYR A 102 -2.29 -0.08 14.58
CA TYR A 102 -1.05 0.71 14.54
C TYR A 102 -1.05 1.59 13.30
N PHE A 103 -0.36 2.74 13.36
CA PHE A 103 -0.27 3.62 12.21
C PHE A 103 1.12 4.22 11.99
N HIS A 104 1.35 4.65 10.76
CA HIS A 104 2.42 5.57 10.42
C HIS A 104 1.95 6.54 9.33
N PHE A 105 2.26 7.82 9.49
CA PHE A 105 1.96 8.86 8.50
C PHE A 105 3.20 9.19 7.68
N GLY A 106 3.05 9.22 6.36
CA GLY A 106 4.06 9.65 5.41
C GLY A 106 3.67 11.00 4.82
N LYS A 107 4.22 12.09 5.36
CA LYS A 107 4.01 13.44 4.84
C LYS A 107 4.62 13.57 3.45
N ALA A 108 3.82 13.97 2.47
CA ALA A 108 4.25 14.27 1.12
C ALA A 108 4.59 15.76 0.95
N ILE A 109 3.73 16.64 1.49
CA ILE A 109 3.88 18.10 1.41
C ILE A 109 3.45 18.77 2.71
N ASP A 110 3.90 20.00 2.91
CA ASP A 110 3.26 20.94 3.82
C ASP A 110 2.00 21.51 3.14
N PHE A 111 0.88 21.57 3.86
CA PHE A 111 -0.41 21.99 3.31
C PHE A 111 -1.31 22.60 4.39
N GLY A 112 -1.84 23.81 4.14
CA GLY A 112 -2.80 24.48 5.03
C GLY A 112 -2.35 24.56 6.49
N GLY A 113 -1.08 24.92 6.74
CA GLY A 113 -0.49 24.99 8.09
C GLY A 113 -0.07 23.65 8.70
N GLY A 114 -0.41 22.52 8.05
CA GLY A 114 -0.11 21.17 8.49
C GLY A 114 0.61 20.34 7.42
N GLY A 115 0.36 19.04 7.42
CA GLY A 115 0.91 18.09 6.46
C GLY A 115 -0.18 17.34 5.71
N TYR A 116 0.12 17.01 4.45
CA TYR A 116 -0.72 16.17 3.59
C TYR A 116 0.08 15.02 3.00
N GLY A 117 -0.52 13.84 2.90
CA GLY A 117 0.17 12.67 2.35
C GLY A 117 -0.62 11.37 2.44
N VAL A 118 0.08 10.30 2.78
CA VAL A 118 -0.46 8.93 2.87
C VAL A 118 -0.23 8.35 4.26
N ALA A 119 -0.99 7.33 4.63
CA ALA A 119 -0.77 6.61 5.89
C ALA A 119 -0.85 5.09 5.69
N ILE A 120 -0.20 4.35 6.57
CA ILE A 120 -0.39 2.91 6.73
C ILE A 120 -1.11 2.68 8.05
N LEU A 121 -2.19 1.89 8.04
CA LEU A 121 -2.73 1.25 9.23
C LEU A 121 -2.42 -0.25 9.20
N SER A 122 -2.08 -0.81 10.34
CA SER A 122 -1.75 -2.23 10.47
C SER A 122 -2.32 -2.81 11.74
N ARG A 123 -2.93 -3.99 11.63
CA ARG A 123 -3.33 -4.79 12.79
C ARG A 123 -2.13 -5.27 13.60
N TYR A 124 -0.98 -5.41 12.95
CA TYR A 124 0.27 -5.87 13.55
C TYR A 124 1.22 -4.68 13.80
N PRO A 125 2.14 -4.77 14.77
CA PRO A 125 3.10 -3.69 15.04
C PRO A 125 3.88 -3.27 13.78
N ILE A 126 4.06 -1.96 13.63
CA ILE A 126 4.84 -1.36 12.55
C ILE A 126 6.27 -1.13 13.01
N SER A 127 7.22 -1.52 12.17
CA SER A 127 8.65 -1.24 12.35
C SER A 127 9.28 -0.75 11.04
N GLU A 128 10.46 -0.13 11.11
CA GLU A 128 11.21 0.34 9.94
C GLU A 128 10.39 1.16 8.94
N ALA A 129 9.52 2.03 9.44
CA ALA A 129 8.74 2.90 8.58
C ALA A 129 9.65 3.92 7.88
N ARG A 130 9.49 4.09 6.56
CA ARG A 130 10.31 4.98 5.73
C ARG A 130 9.45 5.72 4.73
N VAL A 131 9.70 7.02 4.59
CA VAL A 131 9.06 7.88 3.59
C VAL A 131 10.08 8.17 2.50
N TYR A 132 9.78 7.73 1.28
CA TYR A 132 10.61 7.99 0.11
C TYR A 132 9.93 9.07 -0.74
N PRO A 133 10.53 10.27 -0.87
CA PRO A 133 10.10 11.23 -1.87
C PRO A 133 10.20 10.61 -3.26
N LEU A 134 9.16 10.75 -4.06
CA LEU A 134 9.14 10.31 -5.45
C LEU A 134 9.45 11.49 -6.38
N THR A 135 10.03 11.18 -7.53
CA THR A 135 10.44 12.18 -8.51
C THR A 135 9.27 13.09 -8.91
N SER A 136 9.51 14.39 -8.85
CA SER A 136 8.67 15.42 -9.44
C SER A 136 9.49 16.10 -10.53
N ILE A 137 9.03 16.02 -11.79
CA ILE A 137 9.82 16.52 -12.92
C ILE A 137 9.84 18.04 -12.88
N LYS A 138 11.04 18.62 -12.97
CA LYS A 138 11.23 20.06 -13.01
C LYS A 138 10.41 20.67 -14.14
N ASP A 139 9.77 21.81 -13.88
CA ASP A 139 8.95 22.56 -14.84
C ASP A 139 7.67 21.82 -15.30
N ARG A 140 7.30 20.71 -14.64
CA ARG A 140 5.97 20.10 -14.73
C ARG A 140 5.13 20.51 -13.53
N LYS A 141 3.83 20.71 -13.76
CA LYS A 141 2.85 20.78 -12.68
C LYS A 141 2.74 19.41 -12.01
N GLY A 142 2.28 19.39 -10.78
CA GLY A 142 2.13 18.17 -9.98
C GLY A 142 2.59 18.43 -8.55
N GLU A 143 1.91 17.80 -7.62
CA GLU A 143 2.26 17.88 -6.20
C GLU A 143 3.33 16.84 -5.89
N PRO A 144 4.36 17.15 -5.08
CA PRO A 144 5.28 16.15 -4.58
C PRO A 144 4.56 14.96 -3.94
N ARG A 145 4.92 13.75 -4.37
CA ARG A 145 4.35 12.49 -3.88
C ARG A 145 5.41 11.64 -3.18
N VAL A 146 4.96 10.68 -2.37
CA VAL A 146 5.83 9.79 -1.61
C VAL A 146 5.42 8.32 -1.76
N LEU A 147 6.37 7.43 -1.57
CA LEU A 147 6.13 6.03 -1.22
C LEU A 147 6.40 5.90 0.28
N LEU A 148 5.37 5.56 1.05
CA LEU A 148 5.51 5.18 2.45
C LEU A 148 5.66 3.67 2.51
N THR A 149 6.69 3.17 3.21
CA THR A 149 6.85 1.75 3.48
C THR A 149 6.97 1.47 4.98
N ALA A 150 6.62 0.26 5.38
CA ALA A 150 6.72 -0.25 6.74
C ALA A 150 7.04 -1.75 6.72
N MET A 151 7.90 -2.21 7.62
CA MET A 151 8.07 -3.64 7.88
C MET A 151 6.97 -4.11 8.84
N ILE A 152 6.28 -5.17 8.43
CA ILE A 152 5.22 -5.81 9.19
C ILE A 152 5.63 -7.24 9.52
N LYS A 153 5.63 -7.58 10.81
CA LYS A 153 5.79 -8.95 11.28
C LYS A 153 4.43 -9.61 11.43
N LEU A 154 4.19 -10.65 10.64
CA LEU A 154 2.95 -11.40 10.62
C LEU A 154 2.88 -12.41 11.79
N PRO A 155 1.68 -12.90 12.16
CA PRO A 155 1.50 -13.92 13.20
C PRO A 155 2.34 -15.19 12.98
N SER A 156 2.59 -15.58 11.73
CA SER A 156 3.49 -16.71 11.41
C SER A 156 4.97 -16.46 11.77
N GLY A 157 5.33 -15.25 12.18
CA GLY A 157 6.69 -14.80 12.46
C GLY A 157 7.44 -14.27 11.24
N LYS A 158 6.83 -14.34 10.05
CA LYS A 158 7.40 -13.85 8.79
C LYS A 158 7.28 -12.35 8.67
N GLU A 159 8.19 -11.75 7.91
CA GLU A 159 8.25 -10.31 7.71
C GLU A 159 7.95 -9.98 6.25
N ILE A 160 7.20 -8.91 6.05
CA ILE A 160 6.88 -8.35 4.73
C ILE A 160 7.13 -6.85 4.75
N ARG A 161 7.41 -6.28 3.57
CA ARG A 161 7.38 -4.84 3.36
C ARG A 161 5.99 -4.45 2.86
N PHE A 162 5.26 -3.69 3.65
CA PHE A 162 4.00 -3.08 3.20
C PHE A 162 4.28 -1.65 2.71
N ALA A 163 3.79 -1.33 1.52
CA ALA A 163 4.03 -0.07 0.85
C ALA A 163 2.72 0.60 0.43
N ASN A 164 2.67 1.92 0.51
CA ASN A 164 1.52 2.72 0.14
C ASN A 164 1.94 4.00 -0.58
N THR A 165 1.21 4.38 -1.63
CA THR A 165 1.46 5.60 -2.41
C THR A 165 0.18 6.24 -2.94
N HIS A 166 0.31 7.47 -3.43
CA HIS A 166 -0.73 8.19 -4.17
C HIS A 166 -0.02 8.99 -5.27
N LEU A 167 -0.09 8.51 -6.51
CA LEU A 167 0.64 9.10 -7.64
C LEU A 167 0.00 10.40 -8.14
N ASP A 168 0.79 11.17 -8.89
CA ASP A 168 0.39 12.46 -9.44
C ASP A 168 -0.93 12.41 -10.24
N SER A 169 -1.81 13.38 -9.98
CA SER A 169 -3.17 13.42 -10.56
C SER A 169 -3.27 14.29 -11.81
N GLU A 170 -2.18 14.94 -12.23
CA GLU A 170 -2.16 15.78 -13.43
C GLU A 170 -2.51 14.99 -14.70
N LYS A 171 -3.07 15.69 -15.69
CA LYS A 171 -3.41 15.06 -16.98
C LYS A 171 -2.19 14.49 -17.69
N ASN A 172 -1.04 15.14 -17.54
CA ASN A 172 0.23 14.68 -18.10
C ASN A 172 0.79 13.53 -17.26
N SER A 173 1.16 12.43 -17.91
CA SER A 173 1.63 11.19 -17.26
C SER A 173 3.11 11.18 -16.87
N GLU A 174 3.92 12.16 -17.28
CA GLU A 174 5.38 12.11 -17.12
C GLU A 174 5.80 11.99 -15.65
N ASN A 175 5.16 12.73 -14.74
CA ASN A 175 5.41 12.58 -13.31
C ASN A 175 5.05 11.18 -12.84
N ARG A 176 3.85 10.68 -13.15
CA ARG A 176 3.45 9.33 -12.75
C ARG A 176 4.41 8.26 -13.27
N LEU A 177 4.91 8.39 -14.50
CA LEU A 177 5.92 7.49 -15.06
C LEU A 177 7.23 7.51 -14.26
N ALA A 178 7.74 8.70 -13.94
CA ALA A 178 8.94 8.85 -13.12
C ALA A 178 8.74 8.27 -11.72
N GLN A 179 7.59 8.55 -11.09
CA GLN A 179 7.22 8.06 -9.77
C GLN A 179 7.09 6.52 -9.75
N THR A 180 6.44 5.92 -10.74
CA THR A 180 6.36 4.45 -10.86
C THR A 180 7.75 3.83 -11.06
N LYS A 181 8.63 4.47 -11.84
CA LYS A 181 10.01 4.01 -11.99
C LYS A 181 10.77 4.00 -10.66
N ASP A 182 10.63 5.05 -9.86
CA ASP A 182 11.22 5.11 -8.52
C ASP A 182 10.70 4.00 -7.62
N ILE A 183 9.38 3.77 -7.62
CA ILE A 183 8.73 2.70 -6.85
C ILE A 183 9.30 1.32 -7.23
N ASN A 184 9.39 1.02 -8.52
CA ASN A 184 9.96 -0.23 -9.01
C ASN A 184 11.42 -0.41 -8.57
N VAL A 185 12.24 0.63 -8.66
CA VAL A 185 13.64 0.61 -8.23
C VAL A 185 13.77 0.39 -6.73
N ILE A 186 12.93 1.05 -5.92
CA ILE A 186 12.92 0.90 -4.47
C ILE A 186 12.50 -0.52 -4.09
N ALA A 187 11.39 -1.00 -4.65
CA ALA A 187 10.82 -2.30 -4.32
C ALA A 187 11.73 -3.47 -4.76
N SER A 188 12.37 -3.37 -5.92
CA SER A 188 13.27 -4.42 -6.44
C SER A 188 14.56 -4.56 -5.63
N LYS A 189 14.87 -3.59 -4.77
CA LYS A 189 16.04 -3.62 -3.87
C LYS A 189 15.68 -4.10 -2.46
N ASP A 190 14.41 -4.29 -2.15
CA ASP A 190 14.00 -4.81 -0.83
C ASP A 190 14.26 -6.32 -0.76
N MET A 191 14.72 -6.78 0.40
CA MET A 191 15.00 -8.20 0.64
C MET A 191 13.76 -8.96 1.13
N LEU A 192 12.72 -8.24 1.57
CA LEU A 192 11.45 -8.81 2.00
C LEU A 192 10.45 -8.88 0.84
N PRO A 193 9.49 -9.82 0.86
CA PRO A 193 8.33 -9.75 -0.01
C PRO A 193 7.60 -8.41 0.17
N VAL A 194 7.31 -7.73 -0.93
CA VAL A 194 6.69 -6.40 -0.92
C VAL A 194 5.22 -6.51 -1.32
N ILE A 195 4.35 -5.86 -0.57
CA ILE A 195 2.95 -5.63 -0.97
C ILE A 195 2.76 -4.14 -1.08
N ILE A 196 2.39 -3.66 -2.28
CA ILE A 196 2.05 -2.26 -2.48
C ILE A 196 0.54 -2.06 -2.61
N THR A 197 0.09 -0.93 -2.10
CA THR A 197 -1.24 -0.37 -2.24
C THR A 197 -1.11 1.08 -2.72
N GLY A 198 -2.17 1.61 -3.30
CA GLY A 198 -2.18 3.01 -3.67
C GLY A 198 -3.26 3.38 -4.66
N ASP A 199 -3.49 4.67 -4.74
CA ASP A 199 -4.16 5.32 -5.86
C ASP A 199 -3.09 5.72 -6.88
N PHE A 200 -3.09 5.04 -8.03
CA PHE A 200 -2.07 5.25 -9.06
C PHE A 200 -2.45 6.35 -10.04
N ASN A 201 -3.67 6.91 -9.98
CA ASN A 201 -4.18 7.88 -10.95
C ASN A 201 -3.98 7.43 -12.43
N ALA A 202 -3.93 6.12 -12.66
CA ALA A 202 -3.61 5.53 -13.94
C ALA A 202 -4.48 4.30 -14.19
N TYR A 203 -4.88 4.08 -15.45
CA TYR A 203 -5.79 2.98 -15.82
C TYR A 203 -5.02 1.71 -16.18
N PRO A 204 -5.63 0.52 -16.07
CA PRO A 204 -5.05 -0.71 -16.61
C PRO A 204 -4.66 -0.53 -18.08
N GLY A 205 -3.46 -0.96 -18.46
CA GLY A 205 -2.92 -0.83 -19.82
C GLY A 205 -2.23 0.49 -20.15
N SER A 206 -2.29 1.49 -19.26
CA SER A 206 -1.46 2.70 -19.34
C SER A 206 0.03 2.37 -19.22
N ALA A 207 0.90 3.30 -19.63
CA ALA A 207 2.34 3.09 -19.59
C ALA A 207 2.84 2.96 -18.14
N GLU A 208 2.24 3.71 -17.21
CA GLU A 208 2.50 3.66 -15.79
C GLU A 208 2.16 2.30 -15.19
N ILE A 209 0.97 1.76 -15.50
CA ILE A 209 0.57 0.44 -14.98
C ILE A 209 1.37 -0.69 -15.64
N LYS A 210 1.71 -0.57 -16.93
CA LYS A 210 2.62 -1.53 -17.59
C LYS A 210 3.99 -1.55 -16.93
N LEU A 211 4.54 -0.38 -16.65
CA LEU A 211 5.83 -0.26 -15.95
C LEU A 211 5.72 -0.88 -14.55
N MET A 212 4.66 -0.59 -13.81
CA MET A 212 4.40 -1.20 -12.51
C MET A 212 4.34 -2.74 -12.57
N ASP A 213 3.66 -3.27 -13.59
CA ASP A 213 3.48 -4.70 -13.83
C ASP A 213 4.79 -5.43 -14.18
N GLU A 214 5.88 -4.72 -14.52
CA GLU A 214 7.21 -5.33 -14.71
C GLU A 214 7.79 -5.90 -13.40
N VAL A 215 7.39 -5.34 -12.26
CA VAL A 215 7.88 -5.78 -10.94
C VAL A 215 6.76 -6.42 -10.13
N PHE A 216 5.57 -5.80 -10.10
CA PHE A 216 4.46 -6.23 -9.26
C PHE A 216 3.45 -7.06 -10.03
N LYS A 217 2.95 -8.14 -9.41
CA LYS A 217 1.83 -8.89 -9.97
C LYS A 217 0.52 -8.39 -9.36
N ARG A 218 -0.24 -7.57 -10.10
CA ARG A 218 -1.55 -7.10 -9.63
C ARG A 218 -2.48 -8.26 -9.24
N THR A 219 -3.24 -8.04 -8.17
CA THR A 219 -4.25 -8.99 -7.68
C THR A 219 -5.49 -9.12 -8.57
N CYS A 220 -5.62 -8.26 -9.58
CA CYS A 220 -6.68 -8.27 -10.57
C CYS A 220 -6.16 -7.72 -11.90
N ASN A 221 -6.53 -8.36 -13.00
CA ASN A 221 -6.27 -7.85 -14.36
C ASN A 221 -7.34 -6.82 -14.73
N GLU A 222 -8.62 -7.15 -14.50
CA GLU A 222 -9.78 -6.26 -14.57
C GLU A 222 -10.29 -6.00 -13.15
N CYS A 223 -9.74 -4.97 -12.52
CA CYS A 223 -10.21 -4.57 -11.20
C CYS A 223 -11.58 -3.87 -11.34
N GLY A 224 -12.53 -4.14 -10.44
CA GLY A 224 -13.78 -3.37 -10.36
C GLY A 224 -13.50 -1.87 -10.17
N PRO A 225 -14.39 -0.99 -10.65
CA PRO A 225 -14.15 0.44 -10.68
C PRO A 225 -14.03 1.02 -9.27
N THR A 226 -13.19 2.04 -9.13
CA THR A 226 -12.87 2.73 -7.87
C THR A 226 -13.04 4.24 -7.93
N ILE A 227 -13.17 4.83 -9.13
CA ILE A 227 -13.39 6.27 -9.33
C ILE A 227 -14.50 6.57 -10.36
N PRO A 228 -15.30 7.63 -10.18
CA PRO A 228 -15.44 8.48 -8.99
C PRO A 228 -16.11 7.73 -7.82
N ALA A 229 -15.90 8.20 -6.59
CA ALA A 229 -16.33 7.49 -5.37
C ALA A 229 -17.86 7.32 -5.26
N ASP A 230 -18.63 8.21 -5.90
CA ASP A 230 -20.10 8.21 -5.92
C ASP A 230 -20.70 7.31 -7.03
N LYS A 231 -20.02 7.19 -8.18
CA LYS A 231 -20.43 6.35 -9.31
C LYS A 231 -19.23 5.80 -10.05
N SER A 232 -18.56 4.83 -9.44
CA SER A 232 -17.30 4.31 -9.93
C SER A 232 -17.45 3.68 -11.33
N THR A 233 -16.69 4.17 -12.30
CA THR A 233 -16.66 3.68 -13.69
C THR A 233 -15.27 3.27 -14.17
N LYS A 234 -14.21 3.63 -13.43
CA LYS A 234 -12.82 3.33 -13.79
C LYS A 234 -12.04 2.84 -12.58
N SER A 235 -10.95 2.11 -12.80
CA SER A 235 -10.13 1.54 -11.74
C SER A 235 -8.75 2.19 -11.75
N ILE A 236 -8.43 2.89 -10.66
CA ILE A 236 -7.13 3.58 -10.49
C ILE A 236 -6.41 3.18 -9.20
N ASP A 237 -7.11 2.52 -8.27
CA ASP A 237 -6.51 1.92 -7.08
C ASP A 237 -6.05 0.50 -7.40
N PHE A 238 -4.87 0.11 -6.91
CA PHE A 238 -4.36 -1.24 -7.12
C PHE A 238 -3.70 -1.82 -5.88
N ILE A 239 -3.74 -3.15 -5.79
CA ILE A 239 -2.96 -3.94 -4.82
C ILE A 239 -2.11 -4.90 -5.63
N GLY A 240 -0.80 -4.83 -5.45
CA GLY A 240 0.19 -5.65 -6.15
C GLY A 240 1.20 -6.25 -5.18
N PRO A 241 1.22 -7.57 -4.97
CA PRO A 241 2.36 -8.24 -4.35
C PRO A 241 3.52 -8.41 -5.34
N ILE A 242 4.74 -8.33 -4.82
CA ILE A 242 5.95 -8.93 -5.38
C ILE A 242 6.28 -10.11 -4.52
N TRP A 243 6.27 -11.28 -5.14
CA TRP A 243 6.94 -12.45 -4.59
C TRP A 243 8.25 -12.52 -5.34
N LEU A 244 9.37 -12.26 -4.65
CA LEU A 244 10.64 -12.75 -5.16
C LEU A 244 10.44 -14.26 -5.27
N SER A 245 10.34 -14.75 -6.51
CA SER A 245 10.50 -16.16 -6.78
C SER A 245 11.97 -16.41 -6.47
N ILE A 246 12.26 -16.84 -5.24
CA ILE A 246 13.57 -17.35 -4.86
C ILE A 246 13.63 -18.80 -5.31
#